data_AF-A0A8H5GEY8-F1
#
_entry.id   AF-A0A8H5GEY8-F1
#
_cell.length_a   1.000
_cell.length_b   1.000
_cell.length_c   1.000
_cell.angle_alpha   90.00
_cell.angle_beta   90.00
_cell.angle_gamma   90.00
#
_symmetry.space_group_name_H-M   'P 1'
#
loop_
_entity.id
_entity.type
_entity.pdbx_description
1 polymer ?
#
loop_
_entity_poly.entity_id
_entity_poly.type
_entity_poly.pdbx_seq_one_letter_code
_entity_poly.pdbx_strand_id
1 'polypeptide(L)'
;MRWMVYLDTQLGDGFFFVEGGLTALVAIVALFVLPDFPETNTIPWLTLPEHALARRRMFEDADESFSGSESVSFAEAVKGFILATADWKVWYLAIALYFAILSVSFSIYFPTLAATMGYDAVTSLLLCVPPWVAAAVGALWISRHSDRSGERCVHVIIPIVVGIVGFLLAMSTMDVAVRYFSLFLMAQSNAGSICLLAWASAIISNPPAKRAVALALINAISQSSNIVGADFCGFNRDVPLAKEYFTGPEPELGRGAAPRRIRG
;
A
#
# COMPACT_ATOMS: atom_id res chain seq x y z
N MET A 1 -20.92 17.18 11.59
CA MET A 1 -20.58 16.42 12.81
C MET A 1 -21.78 15.68 13.42
N ARG A 2 -22.97 16.30 13.54
CA ARG A 2 -24.19 15.58 13.99
C ARG A 2 -24.60 14.41 13.09
N TRP A 3 -24.36 14.52 11.77
CA TRP A 3 -24.66 13.48 10.77
C TRP A 3 -23.75 12.24 10.85
N MET A 4 -22.49 12.38 11.27
CA MET A 4 -21.57 11.23 11.41
C MET A 4 -21.95 10.37 12.63
N VAL A 5 -22.29 11.01 13.75
CA VAL A 5 -22.81 10.32 14.94
C VAL A 5 -24.18 9.71 14.67
N TYR A 6 -25.02 10.36 13.85
CA TYR A 6 -26.33 9.82 13.42
C TYR A 6 -26.21 8.61 12.49
N LEU A 7 -25.21 8.61 11.59
CA LEU A 7 -24.91 7.46 10.73
C LEU A 7 -24.38 6.29 11.56
N ASP A 8 -23.48 6.52 12.52
CA ASP A 8 -22.90 5.45 13.34
C ASP A 8 -23.93 4.79 14.28
N THR A 9 -24.89 5.56 14.81
CA THR A 9 -25.96 5.03 15.70
C THR A 9 -27.17 4.41 14.98
N GLN A 10 -27.37 4.65 13.67
CA GLN A 10 -28.49 4.10 12.89
C GLN A 10 -28.07 3.08 11.82
N LEU A 11 -26.80 3.06 11.42
CA LEU A 11 -26.30 2.32 10.25
C LEU A 11 -25.02 1.51 10.54
N GLY A 12 -24.70 1.23 11.82
CA GLY A 12 -23.49 0.48 12.20
C GLY A 12 -23.25 -0.78 11.36
N ASP A 13 -24.31 -1.54 11.05
CA ASP A 13 -24.26 -2.70 10.14
C ASP A 13 -24.40 -2.30 8.65
N GLY A 14 -25.20 -1.28 8.36
CA GLY A 14 -25.56 -0.84 7.01
C GLY A 14 -24.42 -0.21 6.21
N PHE A 15 -23.44 0.43 6.85
CA PHE A 15 -22.25 0.93 6.17
C PHE A 15 -21.46 -0.20 5.50
N PHE A 16 -21.33 -1.35 6.18
CA PHE A 16 -20.66 -2.53 5.65
C PHE A 16 -21.40 -3.12 4.45
N PHE A 17 -22.74 -3.11 4.47
CA PHE A 17 -23.56 -3.53 3.32
C PHE A 17 -23.42 -2.58 2.12
N VAL A 18 -23.31 -1.28 2.36
CA VAL A 18 -23.13 -0.29 1.28
C VAL A 18 -21.73 -0.40 0.67
N GLU A 19 -20.69 -0.49 1.48
CA GLU A 19 -19.29 -0.64 1.02
C GLU A 19 -19.07 -2.00 0.33
N GLY A 20 -19.52 -3.10 0.94
CA GLY A 20 -19.45 -4.44 0.38
C GLY A 20 -20.34 -4.61 -0.86
N GLY A 21 -21.54 -4.02 -0.87
CA GLY A 21 -22.44 -4.05 -2.01
C GLY A 21 -21.89 -3.31 -3.23
N LEU A 22 -21.24 -2.17 -3.03
CA LEU A 22 -20.59 -1.41 -4.10
C LEU A 22 -19.44 -2.21 -4.73
N THR A 23 -18.58 -2.83 -3.91
CA THR A 23 -17.47 -3.66 -4.41
C THR A 23 -17.95 -4.91 -5.13
N ALA A 24 -19.01 -5.56 -4.62
CA ALA A 24 -19.65 -6.69 -5.29
C ALA A 24 -20.26 -6.30 -6.64
N LEU A 25 -20.90 -5.13 -6.73
CA LEU A 25 -21.44 -4.61 -7.99
C LEU A 25 -20.33 -4.36 -9.00
N VAL A 26 -19.23 -3.73 -8.58
CA VAL A 26 -18.05 -3.50 -9.44
C VAL A 26 -17.46 -4.83 -9.92
N ALA A 27 -17.38 -5.85 -9.04
CA ALA A 27 -16.91 -7.18 -9.42
C ALA A 27 -17.84 -7.86 -10.45
N ILE A 28 -19.16 -7.77 -10.27
CA ILE A 28 -20.13 -8.30 -11.23
C ILE A 28 -20.00 -7.59 -12.59
N VAL A 29 -19.88 -6.26 -12.59
CA VAL A 29 -19.67 -5.50 -13.84
C VAL A 29 -18.34 -5.89 -14.48
N ALA A 30 -17.28 -6.10 -13.70
CA ALA A 30 -15.98 -6.55 -14.20
C ALA A 30 -16.05 -7.92 -14.91
N LEU A 31 -16.89 -8.85 -14.44
CA LEU A 31 -17.11 -10.14 -15.12
C LEU A 31 -17.70 -9.99 -16.53
N PHE A 32 -18.48 -8.94 -16.77
CA PHE A 32 -19.03 -8.66 -18.10
C PHE A 32 -18.11 -7.80 -18.98
N VAL A 33 -17.25 -6.99 -18.37
CA VAL A 33 -16.41 -6.01 -19.08
C VAL A 33 -15.02 -6.56 -19.41
N LEU A 34 -14.46 -7.48 -18.60
CA LEU A 34 -13.08 -7.96 -18.74
C LEU A 34 -13.03 -9.25 -19.58
N PRO A 35 -12.58 -9.21 -20.84
CA PRO A 35 -12.43 -10.41 -21.66
C PRO A 35 -11.20 -11.21 -21.23
N ASP A 36 -11.36 -12.53 -21.05
CA ASP A 36 -10.29 -13.40 -20.56
C ASP A 36 -9.11 -13.52 -21.54
N PHE A 37 -9.37 -13.64 -22.85
CA PHE A 37 -8.33 -13.73 -23.88
C PHE A 37 -8.81 -13.22 -25.26
N PRO A 38 -7.95 -12.59 -26.07
CA PRO A 38 -8.31 -12.09 -27.41
C PRO A 38 -8.42 -13.19 -28.47
N GLU A 39 -8.14 -14.45 -28.11
CA GLU A 39 -8.34 -15.60 -28.99
C GLU A 39 -9.80 -16.01 -29.08
N THR A 40 -10.59 -15.72 -28.05
CA THR A 40 -12.03 -15.91 -28.11
C THR A 40 -12.64 -14.75 -28.90
N ASN A 41 -13.20 -15.08 -30.06
CA ASN A 41 -13.89 -14.18 -31.00
C ASN A 41 -15.21 -13.60 -30.42
N THR A 42 -15.30 -13.43 -29.10
CA THR A 42 -16.52 -13.10 -28.34
C THR A 42 -16.60 -11.65 -27.88
N ILE A 43 -15.61 -10.79 -28.17
CA ILE A 43 -15.65 -9.39 -27.77
C ILE A 43 -16.52 -8.61 -28.77
N PRO A 44 -17.78 -8.26 -28.45
CA PRO A 44 -18.70 -7.70 -29.44
C PRO A 44 -18.46 -6.22 -29.73
N TRP A 45 -17.56 -5.57 -28.99
CA TRP A 45 -17.26 -4.13 -29.10
C TRP A 45 -15.92 -3.83 -29.80
N LEU A 46 -15.12 -4.85 -30.13
CA LEU A 46 -13.79 -4.68 -30.71
C LEU A 46 -13.82 -5.03 -32.21
N THR A 47 -13.28 -4.15 -33.05
CA THR A 47 -13.25 -4.35 -34.50
C THR A 47 -12.14 -5.36 -34.88
N LEU A 48 -12.28 -6.10 -35.98
CA LEU A 48 -11.23 -7.01 -36.50
C LEU A 48 -9.78 -6.43 -36.50
N PRO A 49 -9.54 -5.17 -36.94
CA PRO A 49 -8.20 -4.58 -36.86
C PRO A 49 -7.72 -4.31 -35.42
N GLU A 50 -8.62 -4.01 -34.48
CA GLU A 50 -8.29 -3.80 -33.07
C GLU A 50 -7.98 -5.13 -32.37
N HIS A 51 -8.65 -6.23 -32.76
CA HIS A 51 -8.28 -7.58 -32.33
C HIS A 51 -6.87 -7.96 -32.78
N ALA A 52 -6.49 -7.64 -34.03
CA ALA A 52 -5.15 -7.91 -34.54
C ALA A 52 -4.09 -7.08 -33.80
N LEU A 53 -4.39 -5.81 -33.49
CA LEU A 53 -3.51 -4.96 -32.69
C LEU A 53 -3.37 -5.44 -31.24
N ALA A 54 -4.48 -5.87 -30.61
CA ALA A 54 -4.47 -6.41 -29.25
C ALA A 54 -3.66 -7.72 -29.17
N ARG A 55 -3.83 -8.60 -30.16
CA ARG A 55 -3.03 -9.83 -30.29
C ARG A 55 -1.55 -9.51 -30.49
N ARG A 56 -1.23 -8.53 -31.34
CA ARG A 56 0.16 -8.09 -31.55
C ARG A 56 0.78 -7.53 -30.26
N ARG A 57 0.05 -6.71 -29.50
CA ARG A 57 0.52 -6.21 -28.20
C ARG A 57 0.72 -7.33 -27.19
N MET A 58 -0.16 -8.33 -27.17
CA MET A 58 0.03 -9.50 -26.32
C MET A 58 1.27 -10.31 -26.70
N PHE A 59 1.57 -10.48 -27.99
CA PHE A 59 2.80 -11.15 -28.43
C PHE A 59 4.06 -10.29 -28.26
N GLU A 60 3.95 -8.96 -28.35
CA GLU A 60 5.05 -8.03 -28.06
C GLU A 60 5.34 -7.95 -26.54
N ASP A 61 4.32 -8.09 -25.68
CA ASP A 61 4.46 -8.15 -24.22
C ASP A 61 4.79 -9.57 -23.70
N ALA A 62 4.47 -10.61 -24.46
CA ALA A 62 4.78 -12.01 -24.17
C ALA A 62 5.83 -12.52 -25.16
N ASP A 63 7.10 -12.25 -24.87
CA ASP A 63 8.26 -12.83 -25.55
C ASP A 63 8.05 -14.35 -25.79
N GLU A 64 7.80 -14.72 -27.05
CA GLU A 64 7.78 -16.04 -27.72
C GLU A 64 7.19 -17.29 -27.02
N SER A 65 6.66 -17.20 -25.80
CA SER A 65 6.23 -18.36 -24.99
C SER A 65 4.72 -18.43 -24.75
N PHE A 66 3.93 -17.64 -25.48
CA PHE A 66 2.48 -17.77 -25.51
C PHE A 66 2.04 -18.86 -26.50
N SER A 67 2.51 -20.09 -26.30
CA SER A 67 1.96 -21.25 -26.99
C SER A 67 0.74 -21.74 -26.22
N GLY A 68 -0.44 -21.21 -26.56
CA GLY A 68 -1.75 -21.83 -26.39
C GLY A 68 -2.20 -22.20 -24.97
N SER A 69 -3.34 -21.64 -24.58
CA SER A 69 -4.48 -22.35 -23.94
C SER A 69 -4.25 -23.60 -23.08
N GLU A 70 -3.19 -23.73 -22.29
CA GLU A 70 -3.12 -24.78 -21.27
C GLU A 70 -3.47 -24.14 -19.94
N SER A 71 -4.59 -24.61 -19.37
CA SER A 71 -4.85 -24.48 -17.93
C SER A 71 -3.55 -24.80 -17.21
N VAL A 72 -2.96 -23.80 -16.53
CA VAL A 72 -1.71 -23.97 -15.80
C VAL A 72 -1.89 -25.15 -14.87
N SER A 73 -1.30 -26.29 -15.23
CA SER A 73 -1.46 -27.51 -14.44
C SER A 73 -0.79 -27.26 -13.09
N PHE A 74 -1.30 -27.86 -12.01
CA PHE A 74 -0.66 -27.75 -10.71
C PHE A 74 0.83 -28.15 -10.78
N ALA A 75 1.17 -29.11 -11.64
CA ALA A 75 2.54 -29.51 -11.91
C ALA A 75 3.39 -28.40 -12.55
N GLU A 76 2.81 -27.59 -13.43
CA GLU A 76 3.47 -26.43 -14.05
C GLU A 76 3.62 -25.27 -13.08
N ALA A 77 2.63 -25.05 -12.21
CA ALA A 77 2.72 -24.09 -11.12
C ALA A 77 3.85 -24.44 -10.14
N VAL A 78 3.98 -25.72 -9.77
CA VAL A 78 5.07 -26.21 -8.91
C VAL A 78 6.43 -26.09 -9.62
N LYS A 79 6.51 -26.44 -10.90
CA LYS A 79 7.74 -26.25 -11.70
C LYS A 79 8.11 -24.76 -11.81
N GLY A 80 7.11 -23.90 -12.03
CA GLY A 80 7.24 -22.45 -12.04
C GLY A 80 7.71 -21.91 -10.70
N PHE A 81 7.19 -22.44 -9.58
CA PHE A 81 7.62 -22.09 -8.22
C PHE A 81 9.10 -22.41 -8.00
N ILE A 82 9.53 -23.64 -8.32
CA ILE A 82 10.94 -24.04 -8.17
C ILE A 82 11.84 -23.11 -8.98
N LEU A 83 11.48 -22.85 -10.24
CA LEU A 83 12.23 -21.94 -11.11
C LEU A 83 12.22 -20.49 -10.63
N ALA A 84 11.14 -20.02 -9.99
CA ALA A 84 11.05 -18.70 -9.38
C ALA A 84 11.94 -18.59 -8.14
N THR A 85 11.91 -19.58 -7.25
CA THR A 85 12.73 -19.59 -6.03
C THR A 85 14.22 -19.78 -6.30
N ALA A 86 14.59 -20.43 -7.40
CA ALA A 86 15.99 -20.59 -7.81
C ALA A 86 16.58 -19.30 -8.40
N ASP A 87 15.75 -18.34 -8.79
CA ASP A 87 16.20 -17.12 -9.44
C ASP A 87 16.59 -16.05 -8.41
N TRP A 88 17.87 -15.69 -8.38
CA TRP A 88 18.38 -14.68 -7.45
C TRP A 88 17.72 -13.31 -7.62
N LYS A 89 17.22 -13.00 -8.84
CA LYS A 89 16.53 -11.74 -9.12
C LYS A 89 15.22 -11.62 -8.35
N VAL A 90 14.51 -12.73 -8.15
CA VAL A 90 13.24 -12.76 -7.42
C VAL A 90 13.47 -12.40 -5.95
N TRP A 91 14.53 -12.93 -5.35
CA TRP A 91 14.90 -12.58 -3.97
C TRP A 91 15.35 -11.14 -3.82
N TYR A 92 16.14 -10.61 -4.76
CA TYR A 92 16.53 -9.20 -4.73
C TYR A 92 15.32 -8.27 -4.83
N LEU A 93 14.38 -8.55 -5.75
CA LEU A 93 13.15 -7.78 -5.90
C LEU A 93 12.22 -7.94 -4.71
N ALA A 94 12.13 -9.13 -4.11
CA ALA A 94 11.36 -9.37 -2.89
C ALA A 94 11.88 -8.54 -1.72
N ILE A 95 13.20 -8.51 -1.51
CA ILE A 95 13.84 -7.73 -0.45
C ILE A 95 13.68 -6.22 -0.73
N ALA A 96 13.88 -5.78 -1.98
CA ALA A 96 13.70 -4.39 -2.34
C ALA A 96 12.26 -3.90 -2.11
N LEU A 97 11.26 -4.72 -2.49
CA LEU A 97 9.86 -4.41 -2.23
C LEU A 97 9.52 -4.48 -0.74
N TYR A 98 10.11 -5.42 0.00
CA TYR A 98 9.95 -5.52 1.45
C TYR A 98 10.37 -4.23 2.16
N PHE A 99 11.55 -3.68 1.84
CA PHE A 99 11.99 -2.41 2.42
C PHE A 99 11.15 -1.22 1.94
N ALA A 100 10.70 -1.23 0.69
CA ALA A 100 9.81 -0.19 0.16
C ALA A 100 8.47 -0.17 0.89
N ILE A 101 7.85 -1.32 1.16
CA ILE A 101 6.58 -1.41 1.91
C ILE A 101 6.80 -1.16 3.40
N LEU A 102 7.92 -1.61 3.98
CA LEU A 102 8.27 -1.30 5.37
C LEU A 102 8.33 0.22 5.61
N SER A 103 8.82 0.97 4.62
CA SER A 103 8.82 2.44 4.65
C SER A 103 7.43 3.05 4.58
N VAL A 104 6.39 2.33 4.13
CA VAL A 104 5.00 2.80 4.07
C VAL A 104 4.22 2.43 5.34
N SER A 105 4.70 1.47 6.15
CA SER A 105 4.06 1.03 7.39
C SER A 105 3.81 2.14 8.42
N PHE A 106 4.46 3.31 8.29
CA PHE A 106 4.14 4.50 9.11
C PHE A 106 2.69 4.98 8.96
N SER A 107 2.02 4.60 7.87
CA SER A 107 0.61 4.92 7.58
C SER A 107 -0.34 4.50 8.70
N ILE A 108 -0.05 3.37 9.35
CA ILE A 108 -0.81 2.84 10.49
C ILE A 108 -0.79 3.83 11.67
N TYR A 109 0.31 4.57 11.82
CA TYR A 109 0.55 5.52 12.91
C TYR A 109 0.30 6.96 12.52
N PHE A 110 -0.13 7.22 11.29
CA PHE A 110 -0.36 8.57 10.79
C PHE A 110 -1.33 9.35 11.70
N PRO A 111 -2.48 8.79 12.16
CA PRO A 111 -3.39 9.52 13.03
C PRO A 111 -2.77 9.87 14.37
N THR A 112 -1.96 8.96 14.92
CA THR A 112 -1.19 9.21 16.15
C THR A 112 -0.13 10.29 15.95
N LEU A 113 0.59 10.30 14.82
CA LEU A 113 1.57 11.34 14.51
C LEU A 113 0.89 12.71 14.39
N ALA A 114 -0.27 12.77 13.74
CA ALA A 114 -1.07 14.00 13.65
C ALA A 114 -1.60 14.45 15.03
N ALA A 115 -2.02 13.52 15.89
CA ALA A 115 -2.46 13.84 17.25
C ALA A 115 -1.36 14.46 18.12
N THR A 116 -0.08 14.06 17.93
CA THR A 116 1.05 14.66 18.67
C THR A 116 1.29 16.14 18.35
N MET A 117 0.64 16.68 17.31
CA MET A 117 0.70 18.10 16.96
C MET A 117 -0.30 18.95 17.75
N GLY A 118 -1.08 18.35 18.67
CA GLY A 118 -2.06 19.04 19.52
C GLY A 118 -3.45 19.17 18.90
N TYR A 119 -3.75 18.44 17.82
CA TYR A 119 -5.07 18.41 17.20
C TYR A 119 -5.98 17.36 17.83
N ASP A 120 -7.28 17.62 17.81
CA ASP A 120 -8.31 16.65 18.21
C ASP A 120 -8.22 15.36 17.37
N ALA A 121 -8.69 14.23 17.92
CA ALA A 121 -8.62 12.92 17.25
C ALA A 121 -9.34 12.92 15.89
N VAL A 122 -10.47 13.60 15.79
CA VAL A 122 -11.24 13.71 14.53
C VAL A 122 -10.49 14.58 13.52
N THR A 123 -9.91 15.68 13.98
CA THR A 123 -9.15 16.61 13.14
C THR A 123 -7.87 15.93 12.61
N SER A 124 -7.22 15.12 13.44
CA SER A 124 -6.02 14.35 13.09
C SER A 124 -6.29 13.34 11.97
N LEU A 125 -7.42 12.62 12.03
CA LEU A 125 -7.85 11.72 10.95
C LEU A 125 -8.12 12.48 9.65
N LEU A 126 -8.76 13.64 9.74
CA LEU A 126 -9.05 14.47 8.57
C LEU A 126 -7.77 15.01 7.91
N LEU A 127 -6.77 15.36 8.70
CA LEU A 127 -5.45 15.82 8.26
C LEU A 127 -4.65 14.74 7.51
N CYS A 128 -5.01 13.46 7.66
CA CYS A 128 -4.39 12.36 6.93
C CYS A 128 -4.78 12.35 5.45
N VAL A 129 -5.99 12.83 5.12
CA VAL A 129 -6.56 12.71 3.77
C VAL A 129 -5.74 13.44 2.70
N PRO A 130 -5.36 14.73 2.86
CA PRO A 130 -4.65 15.46 1.82
C PRO A 130 -3.28 14.86 1.41
N PRO A 131 -2.42 14.40 2.35
CA PRO A 131 -1.20 13.67 2.03
C PRO A 131 -1.42 12.44 1.14
N TRP A 132 -2.45 11.64 1.42
CA TRP A 132 -2.77 10.45 0.62
C TRP A 132 -3.31 10.80 -0.77
N VAL A 133 -4.11 11.85 -0.89
CA VAL A 133 -4.56 12.36 -2.19
C VAL A 133 -3.38 12.84 -3.02
N ALA A 134 -2.45 13.58 -2.42
CA ALA A 134 -1.23 14.03 -3.09
C ALA A 134 -0.37 12.83 -3.54
N ALA A 135 -0.20 11.82 -2.69
CA ALA A 135 0.51 10.59 -3.02
C ALA A 135 -0.15 9.83 -4.19
N ALA A 136 -1.48 9.76 -4.23
CA ALA A 136 -2.22 9.13 -5.32
C ALA A 136 -2.02 9.87 -6.65
N VAL A 137 -2.12 11.19 -6.65
CA VAL A 137 -1.85 12.03 -7.84
C VAL A 137 -0.39 11.86 -8.29
N GLY A 138 0.55 11.88 -7.35
CA GLY A 138 1.97 11.64 -7.62
C GLY A 138 2.23 10.26 -8.21
N ALA A 139 1.59 9.21 -7.67
CA ALA A 139 1.71 7.85 -8.19
C ALA A 139 1.18 7.73 -9.63
N LEU A 140 0.05 8.36 -9.95
CA LEU A 140 -0.49 8.39 -11.31
C LEU A 140 0.45 9.12 -12.29
N TRP A 141 1.04 10.23 -11.84
CA TRP A 141 2.00 10.98 -12.64
C TRP A 141 3.26 10.16 -12.91
N ILE A 142 3.86 9.60 -11.87
CA ILE A 142 5.09 8.80 -11.94
C ILE A 142 4.84 7.55 -12.78
N SER A 143 3.71 6.86 -12.61
CA SER A 143 3.37 5.68 -13.42
C SER A 143 3.27 6.04 -14.90
N ARG A 144 2.52 7.09 -15.25
CA ARG A 144 2.39 7.53 -16.64
C ARG A 144 3.73 7.97 -17.24
N HIS A 145 4.57 8.62 -16.45
CA HIS A 145 5.88 9.07 -16.90
C HIS A 145 6.84 7.90 -17.08
N SER A 146 6.80 6.92 -16.18
CA SER A 146 7.57 5.66 -16.24
C SER A 146 7.24 4.88 -17.52
N ASP A 147 5.94 4.76 -17.84
CA ASP A 147 5.48 4.06 -19.04
C ASP A 147 5.91 4.76 -20.34
N ARG A 148 5.98 6.10 -20.34
CA ARG A 148 6.43 6.87 -21.51
C ARG A 148 7.95 6.85 -21.69
N SER A 149 8.70 6.94 -20.60
CA SER A 149 10.15 7.12 -20.63
C SER A 149 10.93 5.80 -20.71
N GLY A 150 10.34 4.67 -20.33
CA GLY A 150 11.01 3.36 -20.31
C GLY A 150 12.07 3.20 -19.20
N GLU A 151 12.55 4.32 -18.64
CA GLU A 151 13.55 4.41 -17.56
C GLU A 151 12.94 4.13 -16.17
N ARG A 152 12.56 2.88 -15.91
CA ARG A 152 11.85 2.48 -14.66
C ARG A 152 12.66 2.69 -13.39
N CYS A 153 13.99 2.56 -13.44
CA CYS A 153 14.87 2.69 -12.27
C CYS A 153 14.80 4.09 -11.62
N VAL A 154 14.82 5.14 -12.43
CA VAL A 154 14.80 6.54 -11.94
C VAL A 154 13.47 6.85 -11.24
N HIS A 155 12.37 6.33 -11.78
CA HIS A 155 11.02 6.51 -11.25
C HIS A 155 10.78 5.78 -9.94
N VAL A 156 11.56 4.74 -9.63
CA VAL A 156 11.53 4.05 -8.33
C VAL A 156 12.40 4.79 -7.30
N ILE A 157 13.58 5.28 -7.72
CA ILE A 157 14.53 5.92 -6.80
C ILE A 157 14.04 7.27 -6.32
N ILE A 158 13.48 8.12 -7.21
CA ILE A 158 13.06 9.47 -6.84
C ILE A 158 12.05 9.48 -5.68
N PRO A 159 10.95 8.70 -5.71
CA PRO A 159 9.97 8.71 -4.61
C PRO A 159 10.53 8.14 -3.30
N ILE A 160 11.45 7.18 -3.38
CA ILE A 160 12.13 6.64 -2.20
C ILE A 160 13.03 7.70 -1.58
N VAL A 161 13.82 8.43 -2.38
CA VAL A 161 14.67 9.52 -1.89
C VAL A 161 13.84 10.65 -1.27
N VAL A 162 12.73 11.03 -1.91
CA VAL A 162 11.78 12.00 -1.36
C VAL A 162 11.22 11.52 -0.01
N GLY A 163 10.88 10.24 0.08
CA GLY A 163 10.46 9.60 1.34
C GLY A 163 11.53 9.70 2.43
N ILE A 164 12.79 9.39 2.11
CA ILE A 164 13.93 9.50 3.04
C ILE A 164 14.09 10.93 3.55
N VAL A 165 13.99 11.93 2.67
CA VAL A 165 14.02 13.35 3.07
C VAL A 165 12.86 13.66 4.03
N GLY A 166 11.66 13.13 3.77
CA GLY A 166 10.52 13.23 4.67
C GLY A 166 10.81 12.65 6.06
N PHE A 167 11.38 11.45 6.15
CA PHE A 167 11.75 10.85 7.43
C PHE A 167 12.82 11.67 8.18
N LEU A 168 13.81 12.20 7.47
CA LEU A 168 14.84 13.07 8.07
C LEU A 168 14.23 14.34 8.64
N LEU A 169 13.36 15.01 7.88
CA LEU A 169 12.66 16.22 8.36
C LEU A 169 11.78 15.95 9.58
N ALA A 170 11.09 14.80 9.61
CA ALA A 170 10.27 14.39 10.74
C ALA A 170 11.10 14.18 12.03
N MET A 171 12.37 13.77 11.90
CA MET A 171 13.30 13.60 13.03
C MET A 171 13.97 14.91 13.46
N SER A 172 14.24 15.82 12.53
CA SER A 172 15.05 17.02 12.80
C SER A 172 14.31 18.15 13.51
N THR A 173 12.97 18.17 13.53
CA THR A 173 12.22 19.38 13.93
C THR A 173 10.93 19.05 14.66
N MET A 174 10.62 19.84 15.70
CA MET A 174 9.37 19.75 16.48
C MET A 174 8.32 20.81 16.08
N ASP A 175 8.62 21.63 15.07
CA ASP A 175 7.68 22.57 14.47
C ASP A 175 6.53 21.83 13.76
N VAL A 176 5.30 22.22 14.07
CA VAL A 176 4.06 21.59 13.56
C VAL A 176 3.96 21.69 12.03
N ALA A 177 4.33 22.82 11.44
CA ALA A 177 4.21 23.01 9.99
C ALA A 177 5.20 22.12 9.23
N VAL A 178 6.44 22.04 9.73
CA VAL A 178 7.49 21.20 9.14
C VAL A 178 7.13 19.71 9.27
N ARG A 179 6.59 19.30 10.42
CA ARG A 179 6.10 17.93 10.66
C ARG A 179 4.93 17.55 9.76
N TYR A 180 4.01 18.46 9.51
CA TYR A 180 2.91 18.17 8.59
C TYR A 180 3.44 18.02 7.15
N PHE A 181 4.34 18.90 6.72
CA PHE A 181 4.97 18.82 5.40
C PHE A 181 5.80 17.53 5.22
N SER A 182 6.53 17.09 6.25
CA SER A 182 7.30 15.85 6.18
C SER A 182 6.42 14.63 5.91
N LEU A 183 5.18 14.63 6.42
CA LEU A 183 4.21 13.56 6.15
C LEU A 183 3.77 13.48 4.68
N PHE A 184 3.70 14.61 3.96
CA PHE A 184 3.44 14.62 2.51
C PHE A 184 4.58 13.94 1.75
N LEU A 185 5.82 14.26 2.12
CA LEU A 185 7.00 13.68 1.48
C LEU A 185 7.11 12.18 1.78
N MET A 186 6.84 11.78 3.03
CA MET A 186 6.82 10.37 3.42
C MET A 186 5.75 9.58 2.65
N ALA A 187 4.55 10.14 2.45
CA ALA A 187 3.48 9.49 1.70
C ALA A 187 3.85 9.22 0.23
N GLN A 188 4.75 10.02 -0.35
CA GLN A 188 5.19 9.84 -1.73
C GLN A 188 5.99 8.54 -1.95
N SER A 189 6.56 7.95 -0.89
CA SER A 189 7.28 6.67 -0.96
C SER A 189 6.42 5.51 -1.49
N ASN A 190 5.10 5.58 -1.29
CA ASN A 190 4.14 4.61 -1.81
C ASN A 190 4.08 4.57 -3.35
N ALA A 191 4.39 5.67 -4.04
CA ALA A 191 4.48 5.66 -5.50
C ALA A 191 5.68 4.81 -5.98
N GLY A 192 6.76 4.77 -5.22
CA GLY A 192 7.96 4.00 -5.53
C GLY A 192 7.72 2.49 -5.41
N SER A 193 6.99 2.03 -4.39
CA SER A 193 6.65 0.62 -4.21
C SER A 193 5.75 0.09 -5.33
N ILE A 194 4.77 0.88 -5.78
CA ILE A 194 3.90 0.53 -6.92
C ILE A 194 4.72 0.37 -8.20
N CYS A 195 5.62 1.32 -8.48
CA CYS A 195 6.49 1.25 -9.67
C CYS A 195 7.46 0.07 -9.60
N LEU A 196 7.96 -0.28 -8.41
CA LEU A 196 8.86 -1.41 -8.20
C LEU A 196 8.15 -2.74 -8.50
N LEU A 197 6.89 -2.89 -8.08
CA LEU A 197 6.10 -4.08 -8.39
C LEU A 197 5.83 -4.20 -9.90
N ALA A 198 5.48 -3.09 -10.56
CA ALA A 198 5.31 -3.06 -12.02
C ALA A 198 6.62 -3.43 -12.74
N TRP A 199 7.76 -2.94 -12.26
CA TRP A 199 9.07 -3.29 -12.80
C TRP A 199 9.43 -4.77 -12.57
N ALA A 200 9.13 -5.32 -11.40
CA ALA A 200 9.33 -6.74 -11.10
C ALA A 200 8.58 -7.65 -12.09
N SER A 201 7.37 -7.25 -12.49
CA SER A 201 6.58 -8.01 -13.48
C SER A 201 7.20 -8.04 -14.88
N ALA A 202 7.99 -7.03 -15.22
CA ALA A 202 8.66 -6.94 -16.51
C ALA A 202 10.02 -7.65 -16.54
N ILE A 203 10.74 -7.70 -15.41
CA ILE A 203 12.02 -8.43 -15.32
C ILE A 203 11.80 -9.95 -15.40
N ILE A 204 10.71 -10.43 -14.82
CA ILE A 204 10.38 -11.86 -14.74
C ILE A 204 9.51 -12.22 -15.95
N SER A 205 10.05 -12.11 -17.17
CA SER A 205 9.23 -12.24 -18.38
C SER A 205 8.96 -13.69 -18.83
N ASN A 206 9.64 -14.72 -18.28
CA ASN A 206 9.58 -16.09 -18.83
C ASN A 206 9.69 -17.19 -17.76
N PRO A 207 8.92 -18.31 -17.80
CA PRO A 207 7.58 -18.54 -18.36
C PRO A 207 6.45 -17.80 -17.60
N PRO A 208 5.22 -17.64 -18.15
CA PRO A 208 4.12 -16.92 -17.49
C PRO A 208 3.69 -17.53 -16.15
N ALA A 209 3.72 -18.86 -16.02
CA ALA A 209 3.47 -19.55 -14.75
C ALA A 209 4.54 -19.20 -13.69
N LYS A 210 5.82 -19.10 -14.09
CA LYS A 210 6.90 -18.64 -13.19
C LYS A 210 6.69 -17.19 -12.79
N ARG A 211 6.32 -16.31 -13.73
CA ARG A 211 6.05 -14.88 -13.46
C ARG A 211 4.93 -14.71 -12.44
N ALA A 212 3.79 -15.37 -12.63
CA ALA A 212 2.65 -15.29 -11.73
C ALA A 212 3.03 -15.72 -10.31
N VAL A 213 3.70 -16.88 -10.20
CA VAL A 213 4.14 -17.41 -8.90
C VAL A 213 5.21 -16.53 -8.25
N ALA A 214 6.16 -15.99 -9.02
CA ALA A 214 7.20 -15.12 -8.50
C ALA A 214 6.62 -13.78 -7.99
N LEU A 215 5.68 -13.18 -8.70
CA LEU A 215 5.00 -11.95 -8.27
C LEU A 215 4.15 -12.20 -7.01
N ALA A 216 3.45 -13.33 -6.94
CA ALA A 216 2.71 -13.72 -5.75
C ALA A 216 3.65 -13.87 -4.54
N LEU A 217 4.79 -14.54 -4.72
CA LEU A 217 5.80 -14.71 -3.68
C LEU A 217 6.42 -13.37 -3.23
N ILE A 218 6.82 -12.53 -4.19
CA ILE A 218 7.36 -11.18 -3.92
C ILE A 218 6.34 -10.36 -3.13
N ASN A 219 5.08 -10.35 -3.55
CA ASN A 219 4.03 -9.59 -2.87
C ASN A 219 3.77 -10.15 -1.46
N ALA A 220 3.66 -11.47 -1.30
CA ALA A 220 3.46 -12.10 0.00
C ALA A 220 4.58 -11.77 1.00
N ILE A 221 5.85 -11.88 0.57
CA ILE A 221 7.00 -11.48 1.39
C ILE A 221 6.91 -10.00 1.71
N SER A 222 6.63 -9.15 0.71
CA SER A 222 6.60 -7.71 0.94
C SER A 222 5.51 -7.27 1.93
N GLN A 223 4.32 -7.88 1.92
CA GLN A 223 3.25 -7.55 2.85
C GLN A 223 3.53 -7.97 4.29
N SER A 224 4.40 -8.97 4.50
CA SER A 224 4.84 -9.34 5.86
C SER A 224 5.57 -8.20 6.59
N SER A 225 6.10 -7.20 5.86
CA SER A 225 6.73 -6.02 6.46
C SER A 225 5.75 -5.17 7.27
N ASN A 226 4.44 -5.24 6.99
CA ASN A 226 3.43 -4.49 7.74
C ASN A 226 3.30 -5.02 9.16
N ILE A 227 3.47 -6.34 9.36
CA ILE A 227 3.46 -6.96 10.68
C ILE A 227 4.67 -6.48 11.48
N VAL A 228 5.87 -6.59 10.88
CA VAL A 228 7.11 -6.14 11.52
C VAL A 228 7.09 -4.64 11.82
N GLY A 229 6.55 -3.83 10.91
CA GLY A 229 6.39 -2.39 11.12
C GLY A 229 5.43 -2.07 12.27
N ALA A 230 4.33 -2.82 12.37
CA ALA A 230 3.36 -2.68 13.45
C ALA A 230 3.94 -3.07 14.82
N ASP A 231 4.68 -4.17 14.88
CA ASP A 231 5.28 -4.64 16.14
C ASP A 231 6.43 -3.73 16.59
N PHE A 232 7.31 -3.30 15.67
CA PHE A 232 8.45 -2.46 16.01
C PHE A 232 8.03 -1.08 16.53
N CYS A 233 7.04 -0.46 15.89
CA CYS A 233 6.51 0.83 16.35
C CYS A 233 5.62 0.68 17.59
N GLY A 234 4.89 -0.43 17.73
CA GLY A 234 4.13 -0.76 18.93
C GLY A 234 5.03 -0.94 20.17
N PHE A 235 6.10 -1.72 20.03
CA PHE A 235 7.09 -1.95 21.07
C PHE A 235 7.72 -0.65 21.59
N ASN A 236 8.04 0.29 20.69
CA ASN A 236 8.57 1.61 21.08
C ASN A 236 7.58 2.46 21.90
N ARG A 237 6.28 2.21 21.80
CA ARG A 237 5.25 2.90 22.59
C ARG A 237 5.15 2.38 24.03
N ASP A 238 5.49 1.10 24.23
CA ASP A 238 5.42 0.44 25.53
C ASP A 238 6.66 0.67 26.40
N VAL A 239 7.73 1.24 25.83
CA VAL A 239 8.93 1.63 26.56
C VAL A 239 8.60 2.75 27.57
N PRO A 240 8.95 2.61 28.86
CA PRO A 240 8.59 3.58 29.91
C PRO A 240 8.96 5.04 29.60
N LEU A 241 10.07 5.26 28.88
CA LEU A 241 10.54 6.58 28.47
C LEU A 241 9.65 7.27 27.42
N ALA A 242 8.97 6.50 26.56
CA ALA A 242 8.05 7.05 25.56
C ALA A 242 6.73 7.48 26.21
N LYS A 243 6.24 6.74 27.22
CA LYS A 243 5.08 7.15 28.01
C LYS A 243 5.30 8.53 28.62
N GLU A 244 6.44 8.77 29.26
CA GLU A 244 6.76 10.07 29.90
C GLU A 244 6.81 11.26 28.91
N TYR A 245 7.17 11.03 27.65
CA TYR A 245 7.15 12.05 26.59
C TYR A 245 5.76 12.29 25.97
N PHE A 246 4.93 11.25 25.84
CA PHE A 246 3.61 11.34 25.20
C PHE A 246 2.46 11.60 26.17
N THR A 247 2.60 11.19 27.43
CA THR A 247 1.78 11.65 28.54
C THR A 247 2.62 12.68 29.29
N GLY A 248 2.46 13.95 28.93
CA GLY A 248 2.95 15.03 29.80
C GLY A 248 2.45 14.81 31.24
N PRO A 249 3.11 15.40 32.26
CA PRO A 249 2.83 15.10 33.65
C PRO A 249 1.33 15.17 33.91
N GLU A 250 0.77 14.07 34.43
CA GLU A 250 -0.62 14.06 34.90
C GLU A 250 -0.81 15.29 35.79
N PRO A 251 -1.85 16.12 35.60
CA PRO A 251 -2.20 17.09 36.61
C PRO A 251 -2.46 16.28 37.88
N GLU A 252 -1.69 16.53 38.94
CA GLU A 252 -1.85 15.88 40.24
C GLU A 252 -3.25 16.16 40.79
N LEU A 253 -4.22 15.35 40.37
CA LEU A 253 -5.58 15.37 40.88
C LEU A 253 -5.58 14.53 42.15
N GLY A 254 -5.17 15.18 43.24
CA GLY A 254 -5.68 14.89 44.58
C GLY A 254 -5.30 13.56 45.20
N ARG A 255 -3.99 13.26 45.36
CA ARG A 255 -3.54 12.43 46.51
C ARG A 255 -3.47 13.29 47.76
N GLY A 256 -4.63 13.73 48.23
CA GLY A 256 -4.77 14.61 49.38
C GLY A 256 -6.05 14.34 50.16
N ALA A 257 -6.32 13.10 50.56
CA ALA A 257 -7.24 12.80 51.67
C ALA A 257 -7.12 11.33 52.09
N ALA A 258 -6.28 11.04 53.08
CA ALA A 258 -6.43 9.84 53.89
C ALA A 258 -7.75 9.96 54.69
N PRO A 259 -8.64 8.95 54.71
CA PRO A 259 -9.81 9.00 55.57
C PRO A 259 -9.38 8.92 57.04
N ARG A 260 -9.58 10.02 57.78
CA ARG A 260 -9.51 10.01 59.25
C ARG A 260 -10.56 9.02 59.76
N ARG A 261 -10.09 7.91 60.32
CA ARG A 261 -10.87 7.01 61.17
C ARG A 261 -11.35 7.81 62.38
N ILE A 262 -12.64 8.16 62.41
CA ILE A 262 -13.29 8.69 63.61
C ILE A 262 -13.63 7.48 64.49
N ARG A 263 -13.11 7.48 65.72
CA ARG A 263 -13.45 6.53 66.78
C ARG A 263 -14.93 6.65 67.13
N GLY A 264 -15.59 5.50 67.25
CA GLY A 264 -16.70 5.23 68.16
C GLY A 264 -16.30 4.02 69.01
#